data_AF-A0A969GR06-F1
#
_entry.id   AF-A0A969GR06-F1
#
_cell.length_a   1.000
_cell.length_b   1.000
_cell.length_c   1.000
_cell.angle_alpha   90.00
_cell.angle_beta   90.00
_cell.angle_gamma   90.00
#
_symmetry.space_group_name_H-M   'P 1'
#
loop_
_entity.id
_entity.type
_entity.pdbx_description
1 polymer ?
#
loop_
_entity_poly.entity_id
_entity_poly.type
_entity_poly.pdbx_seq_one_letter_code
_entity_poly.pdbx_strand_id
1 'polypeptide(L)' 'NEIVEFSDNLDFIRTLLQVTGAPVDGLTAAAIRQIYQLRKGDRPWLVQAGRSLSLLLKDDYDRLRIILSQIHL' A
#
# COMPACT_ATOMS: atom_id res chain seq x y z
N ASN A 1 -17.48 4.23 -6.27
CA ASN A 1 -16.30 4.21 -7.19
C ASN A 1 -15.68 2.86 -6.92
N GLU A 2 -15.71 1.96 -7.89
CA GLU A 2 -15.36 0.55 -7.70
C GLU A 2 -14.01 0.36 -6.98
N ILE A 3 -13.01 1.21 -7.28
CA ILE A 3 -11.69 1.16 -6.65
C ILE A 3 -11.75 1.54 -5.17
N VAL A 4 -12.61 2.50 -4.80
CA VAL A 4 -12.80 2.88 -3.39
C VAL A 4 -13.43 1.72 -2.63
N GLU A 5 -14.53 1.14 -3.13
CA GLU A 5 -15.18 0.00 -2.47
C GLU A 5 -14.26 -1.23 -2.38
N PHE A 6 -13.55 -1.57 -3.46
CA PHE A 6 -12.56 -2.64 -3.47
C PHE A 6 -11.48 -2.46 -2.39
N SER A 7 -11.02 -1.22 -2.23
CA SER A 7 -9.92 -0.90 -1.31
C SER A 7 -10.35 -0.73 0.15
N ASP A 8 -11.62 -0.93 0.50
CA ASP A 8 -12.03 -1.00 1.92
C ASP A 8 -11.36 -2.20 2.61
N ASN A 9 -11.07 -3.25 1.84
CA ASN A 9 -10.17 -4.32 2.24
C ASN A 9 -8.76 -4.08 1.65
N LEU A 10 -7.73 -4.39 2.45
CA LEU A 10 -6.32 -4.20 2.11
C LEU A 10 -5.61 -5.49 1.65
N ASP A 11 -6.33 -6.60 1.46
CA ASP A 11 -5.78 -7.88 1.01
C ASP A 11 -5.00 -7.76 -0.32
N PHE A 12 -5.36 -6.79 -1.17
CA PHE A 12 -4.63 -6.50 -2.40
C PHE A 12 -3.16 -6.12 -2.15
N ILE A 13 -2.83 -5.54 -0.99
CA ILE A 13 -1.44 -5.20 -0.63
C ILE A 13 -0.61 -6.48 -0.57
N ARG A 14 -1.14 -7.56 0.02
CA ARG A 14 -0.48 -8.88 0.05
C ARG A 14 -0.30 -9.41 -1.37
N THR A 15 -1.34 -9.33 -2.19
CA THR A 15 -1.28 -9.78 -3.59
C THR A 15 -0.20 -9.04 -4.37
N LEU A 16 -0.11 -7.71 -4.24
CA LEU A 16 0.94 -6.92 -4.88
C LEU A 16 2.33 -7.39 -4.42
N LEU A 17 2.56 -7.51 -3.11
CA LEU A 17 3.86 -7.92 -2.55
C LEU A 17 4.35 -9.31 -3.00
N GLN A 18 3.43 -10.18 -3.47
CA GLN A 18 3.73 -11.51 -3.98
C GLN A 18 4.05 -11.55 -5.49
N VAL A 19 3.88 -10.44 -6.22
CA VAL A 19 4.19 -10.38 -7.65
C VAL A 19 5.69 -10.55 -7.88
N THR A 20 6.04 -11.52 -8.72
CA THR A 20 7.43 -11.77 -9.14
C THR A 20 7.72 -11.12 -10.49
N GLY A 21 8.96 -10.68 -10.72
CA GLY A 21 9.40 -10.13 -12.01
C GLY A 21 8.96 -8.68 -12.27
N ALA A 22 8.54 -7.94 -11.24
CA ALA A 22 8.15 -6.54 -11.31
C ALA A 22 8.81 -5.72 -10.17
N PRO A 23 8.92 -4.38 -10.31
CA PRO A 23 9.37 -3.49 -9.23
C PRO A 23 8.27 -3.35 -8.16
N VAL A 24 8.05 -4.42 -7.42
CA VAL A 24 6.87 -4.62 -6.55
C VAL A 24 6.73 -3.58 -5.45
N ASP A 25 7.84 -3.08 -4.92
CA ASP A 25 7.84 -2.09 -3.84
C ASP A 25 7.30 -0.74 -4.33
N GLY A 26 7.79 -0.29 -5.49
CA GLY A 26 7.31 0.92 -6.15
C GLY A 26 5.87 0.77 -6.65
N LEU A 27 5.50 -0.40 -7.18
CA LEU A 27 4.12 -0.69 -7.57
C LEU A 27 3.16 -0.61 -6.38
N THR A 28 3.55 -1.19 -5.24
CA THR A 28 2.75 -1.19 -4.01
C THR A 28 2.57 0.24 -3.50
N ALA A 29 3.66 1.02 -3.42
CA ALA A 29 3.59 2.42 -3.00
C ALA A 29 2.72 3.26 -3.95
N ALA A 30 2.87 3.09 -5.26
CA ALA A 30 2.10 3.80 -6.27
C ALA A 30 0.60 3.48 -6.18
N ALA A 31 0.24 2.20 -6.02
CA ALA A 31 -1.15 1.77 -5.87
C ALA A 31 -1.80 2.40 -4.64
N ILE A 32 -1.12 2.37 -3.49
CA ILE A 32 -1.62 2.98 -2.24
C ILE A 32 -1.81 4.49 -2.41
N ARG A 33 -0.83 5.20 -3.01
CA ARG A 33 -0.92 6.64 -3.24
C ARG A 33 -2.07 7.01 -4.18
N GLN A 34 -2.27 6.26 -5.26
CA GLN A 34 -3.38 6.49 -6.20
C GLN A 34 -4.74 6.28 -5.53
N ILE A 35 -4.90 5.19 -4.77
CA ILE A 35 -6.15 4.93 -4.05
C ILE A 35 -6.40 6.02 -3.00
N TYR A 36 -5.38 6.44 -2.25
CA TYR A 36 -5.49 7.54 -1.29
C TYR A 36 -6.00 8.84 -1.94
N GLN A 37 -5.50 9.17 -3.14
CA GLN A 37 -5.97 10.31 -3.93
C GLN A 37 -7.43 10.13 -4.39
N LEU A 38 -7.81 8.94 -4.88
CA LEU A 38 -9.19 8.62 -5.27
C LEU A 38 -10.17 8.69 -4.09
N ARG A 39 -9.70 8.34 -2.89
CA ARG A 39 -10.40 8.49 -1.61
C ARG A 39 -10.39 9.93 -1.06
N LYS A 40 -9.90 10.90 -1.83
CA LYS A 40 -9.86 12.32 -1.47
C LYS A 40 -9.08 12.61 -0.19
N GLY A 41 -8.00 11.87 0.04
CA GLY A 41 -7.12 12.11 1.18
C GLY A 41 -7.59 11.50 2.50
N ASP A 42 -8.31 10.38 2.45
CA ASP A 42 -8.76 9.61 3.62
C ASP A 42 -7.57 9.14 4.48
N ARG A 43 -7.24 9.93 5.49
CA ARG A 43 -6.12 9.69 6.41
C ARG A 43 -6.29 8.41 7.24
N PRO A 44 -7.47 8.12 7.83
CA PRO A 44 -7.70 6.83 8.49
C PRO A 44 -7.37 5.63 7.62
N TRP A 45 -7.82 5.64 6.35
CA TRP A 45 -7.51 4.57 5.41
C TRP A 45 -6.00 4.44 5.16
N LEU A 46 -5.29 5.55 4.97
CA LEU A 46 -3.85 5.55 4.75
C LEU A 46 -3.07 4.99 5.95
N VAL A 47 -3.48 5.32 7.17
CA VAL A 47 -2.90 4.76 8.39
C VAL A 47 -3.12 3.26 8.46
N GLN A 48 -4.32 2.79 8.09
CA GLN A 48 -4.62 1.36 8.08
C GLN A 48 -3.81 0.61 7.01
N ALA A 49 -3.62 1.19 5.81
CA ALA A 49 -2.73 0.67 4.78
C ALA A 49 -1.28 0.54 5.28
N GLY A 50 -0.77 1.58 5.95
CA GLY A 50 0.55 1.56 6.57
C GLY A 50 0.72 0.47 7.62
N ARG A 51 -0.27 0.28 8.51
CA ARG A 51 -0.28 -0.80 9.50
C ARG A 51 -0.28 -2.18 8.85
N SER A 52 -1.05 -2.36 7.78
CA SER A 52 -1.08 -3.62 7.02
C SER A 52 0.29 -3.93 6.43
N LEU A 53 0.98 -2.94 5.85
CA LEU A 53 2.37 -3.10 5.40
C LEU A 53 3.31 -3.49 6.54
N SER A 54 3.21 -2.83 7.71
CA SER A 54 4.03 -3.15 8.87
C SER A 54 3.85 -4.60 9.36
N LEU A 55 2.64 -5.15 9.26
CA LEU A 55 2.38 -6.55 9.62
C LEU A 55 2.91 -7.52 8.56
N LEU A 56 2.75 -7.20 7.28
CA LEU A 56 3.19 -8.05 6.16
C LEU A 56 4.71 -8.09 6.01
N LEU A 57 5.40 -7.01 6.37
CA LEU A 57 6.85 -6.82 6.23
C LEU A 57 7.55 -6.72 7.59
N LYS A 58 6.96 -7.27 8.65
CA LYS A 58 7.49 -7.20 10.02
C LYS A 58 8.93 -7.72 10.16
N ASP A 59 9.31 -8.68 9.31
CA ASP A 59 10.62 -9.32 9.30
C ASP A 59 11.58 -8.67 8.27
N ASP A 60 11.12 -7.71 7.47
CA ASP A 60 11.87 -7.01 6.42
C ASP A 60 11.67 -5.48 6.52
N TYR A 61 12.28 -4.91 7.56
CA TYR A 61 12.11 -3.50 7.91
C TYR A 61 12.69 -2.54 6.88
N ASP A 62 13.78 -2.93 6.20
CA ASP A 62 14.40 -2.10 5.16
C ASP A 62 13.46 -1.95 3.96
N ARG A 63 12.85 -3.05 3.53
CA ARG A 63 11.83 -3.03 2.47
C ARG A 63 10.59 -2.23 2.87
N LEU A 64 10.11 -2.41 4.10
CA LEU A 64 9.01 -1.62 4.64
C LEU A 64 9.32 -0.11 4.54
N ARG A 65 10.52 0.30 4.96
CA ARG A 65 10.95 1.70 4.93
C ARG A 65 11.01 2.25 3.50
N ILE A 66 11.46 1.45 2.54
CA ILE A 66 11.49 1.81 1.11
C ILE A 66 10.09 2.05 0.54
N ILE A 67 9.11 1.21 0.90
CA ILE A 67 7.73 1.38 0.42
C ILE A 67 7.10 2.62 1.07
N LEU A 68 7.21 2.76 2.40
CA LEU A 68 6.61 3.88 3.12
C LEU A 68 7.18 5.25 2.69
N SER A 69 8.47 5.32 2.34
CA SER A 69 9.08 6.56 1.84
C SER A 69 8.51 7.01 0.50
N GLN A 70 7.99 6.08 -0.31
CA GLN A 70 7.42 6.34 -1.64
C GLN A 70 5.91 6.64 -1.61
N ILE A 71 5.22 6.38 -0.50
CA ILE A 71 3.79 6.69 -0.33
C ILE A 71 3.57 8.19 -0.08
N HIS A 72 4.58 8.91 0.41
CA HIS A 72 4.51 10.35 0.61
C HIS A 72 4.15 11.07 -0.70
N LEU A 73 3.26 12.07 -0.58
CA LEU A 73 2.81 12.94 -1.68
C LEU A 73 3.84 14.02 -1.97
#